data_AF-A0A413WQS6-F1
#
_entry.id   AF-A0A413WQS6-F1
#
_cell.length_a   1.000
_cell.length_b   1.000
_cell.length_c   1.000
_cell.angle_alpha   90.00
_cell.angle_beta   90.00
_cell.angle_gamma   90.00
#
_symmetry.space_group_name_H-M   'P 1'
#
loop_
_entity.id
_entity.type
_entity.pdbx_description
1 polymer ?
#
loop_
_entity_poly.entity_id
_entity_poly.type
_entity_poly.pdbx_seq_one_letter_code
_entity_poly.pdbx_strand_id
1 'polypeptide(L)' 'SEATYKVLKIEFVKKQTFPNLTVLDRELRDYIHWFNHIRIHGTLGYLTPKEYKKRDLLKNV' A
#
# COMPACT_ATOMS: atom_id res chain seq x y z
N SER A 1 -4.83 9.77 1.43
CA SER A 1 -4.94 10.38 2.77
C SER A 1 -3.54 10.63 3.31
N GLU A 2 -3.40 11.56 4.25
CA GLU A 2 -2.12 11.89 4.88
C GLU A 2 -1.46 10.68 5.58
N ALA A 3 -2.27 9.82 6.20
CA ALA A 3 -1.80 8.61 6.87
C ALA A 3 -1.04 7.65 5.93
N THR A 4 -1.53 7.41 4.72
CA THR A 4 -0.86 6.53 3.74
C THR A 4 0.51 7.09 3.34
N TYR A 5 0.61 8.41 3.17
CA TYR A 5 1.87 9.07 2.83
C TYR A 5 2.90 8.96 3.96
N LYS A 6 2.46 9.12 5.21
CA LYS A 6 3.31 8.92 6.40
C LYS A 6 3.82 7.48 6.50
N VAL A 7 2.95 6.50 6.24
CA VAL A 7 3.31 5.08 6.25
C VAL A 7 4.34 4.75 5.18
N LEU A 8 4.15 5.22 3.94
CA LEU A 8 5.12 5.05 2.85
C LEU A 8 6.48 5.65 3.23
N LYS A 9 6.50 6.86 3.80
CA LYS A 9 7.77 7.48 4.23
C LYS A 9 8.49 6.65 5.29
N ILE A 10 7.76 6.07 6.24
CA ILE A 10 8.35 5.33 7.35
C ILE A 10 8.81 3.94 6.93
N GLU A 11 7.97 3.20 6.21
CA GLU A 11 8.21 1.79 5.87
C GLU A 11 9.05 1.62 4.61
N PHE A 12 8.86 2.47 3.60
CA PHE A 12 9.54 2.35 2.32
C PHE A 12 10.76 3.28 2.23
N VAL A 13 10.67 4.54 2.68
CA VAL A 13 11.72 5.54 2.40
C VAL A 13 12.79 5.66 3.50
N LYS A 14 12.40 5.71 4.78
CA LYS A 14 13.27 6.20 5.89
C LYS A 14 14.58 5.42 6.11
N LYS A 15 14.72 4.21 5.58
CA LYS A 15 15.91 3.35 5.78
C LYS A 15 16.40 2.65 4.51
N GLN A 16 15.96 3.11 3.34
CA GLN A 16 16.34 2.51 2.07
C GLN A 16 17.13 3.51 1.25
N THR A 17 18.21 3.03 0.64
CA THR A 17 18.94 3.75 -0.41
C THR A 17 18.81 2.93 -1.68
N PHE A 18 18.40 3.58 -2.75
CA PHE A 18 18.22 2.93 -4.04
C PHE A 18 19.44 3.24 -4.91
N PRO A 19 20.12 2.23 -5.47
CA PRO A 19 21.35 2.45 -6.25
C PRO A 19 21.08 3.15 -7.59
N ASN A 20 19.84 3.08 -8.09
CA ASN A 20 19.39 3.76 -9.30
C ASN A 20 17.85 3.80 -9.36
N LEU A 21 17.34 4.54 -10.35
CA LEU A 21 15.89 4.69 -10.57
C LEU A 21 15.18 3.38 -10.92
N THR A 22 15.87 2.45 -11.61
CA THR A 22 15.28 1.15 -11.96
C THR A 22 14.98 0.30 -10.74
N VAL A 23 15.89 0.27 -9.77
CA VAL A 23 15.70 -0.46 -8.50
C VAL A 23 14.60 0.21 -7.67
N LEU A 24 14.60 1.54 -7.58
CA LEU A 24 13.54 2.30 -6.92
C LEU A 24 12.16 1.98 -7.52
N ASP A 25 12.02 2.01 -8.85
CA ASP A 25 10.74 1.75 -9.52
C ASP A 25 10.25 0.32 -9.25
N ARG A 26 11.14 -0.68 -9.36
CA ARG A 26 10.80 -2.07 -9.07
C ARG A 26 10.31 -2.24 -7.63
N GLU A 27 11.10 -1.78 -6.65
CA GLU A 27 10.76 -1.96 -5.24
C GLU A 27 9.53 -1.17 -4.82
N LEU A 28 9.30 -0.01 -5.44
CA LEU A 28 8.07 0.75 -5.25
C LEU A 28 6.85 0.00 -5.79
N ARG A 29 6.94 -0.62 -6.96
CA ARG A 29 5.86 -1.44 -7.51
C ARG A 29 5.54 -2.62 -6.59
N ASP A 30 6.57 -3.29 -6.06
CA ASP A 30 6.40 -4.39 -5.13
C ASP A 30 5.74 -3.92 -3.81
N TYR A 31 6.18 -2.79 -3.28
CA TYR A 31 5.57 -2.18 -2.08
C TYR A 31 4.10 -1.82 -2.31
N ILE A 32 3.78 -1.18 -3.45
CA ILE A 32 2.40 -0.82 -3.80
C ILE A 32 1.53 -2.07 -3.97
N HIS A 33 2.08 -3.12 -4.61
CA HIS A 33 1.36 -4.37 -4.77
C HIS A 33 1.05 -5.01 -3.41
N TRP A 34 2.06 -5.16 -2.56
CA TRP A 34 1.91 -5.66 -1.19
C TRP A 34 0.89 -4.84 -0.40
N PHE A 35 1.01 -3.51 -0.40
CA PHE A 35 0.12 -2.62 0.33
C PHE A 35 -1.34 -2.81 -0.10
N ASN A 36 -1.60 -2.91 -1.41
CA ASN A 36 -2.96 -2.97 -1.93
C ASN A 36 -3.60 -4.37 -1.90
N HIS A 37 -2.80 -5.43 -2.01
CA HIS A 37 -3.29 -6.79 -2.25
C HIS A 37 -2.98 -7.77 -1.12
N ILE A 38 -2.05 -7.46 -0.22
CA ILE A 38 -1.56 -8.39 0.80
C ILE A 38 -1.70 -7.80 2.20
N ARG A 39 -1.46 -6.49 2.36
CA ARG A 39 -1.51 -5.83 3.67
C ARG A 39 -2.93 -5.78 4.22
N ILE A 40 -3.12 -6.40 5.39
CA ILE A 40 -4.38 -6.37 6.13
C ILE A 40 -4.44 -5.14 7.03
N HIS A 41 -5.57 -4.44 7.02
CA HIS A 41 -5.81 -3.27 7.85
C HIS A 41 -6.97 -3.51 8.82
N GLY A 42 -6.70 -3.42 10.13
CA GLY A 42 -7.74 -3.57 11.16
C GLY A 42 -8.88 -2.56 11.01
N THR A 43 -8.56 -1.30 10.66
CA THR A 43 -9.57 -0.25 10.40
C THR A 43 -10.42 -0.51 9.15
N LEU A 44 -10.00 -1.40 8.25
CA LEU A 44 -10.78 -1.85 7.10
C LEU A 44 -11.58 -3.12 7.41
N GLY A 45 -11.63 -3.56 8.68
CA GLY A 45 -12.27 -4.80 9.08
C GLY A 45 -11.45 -6.03 8.70
N TYR A 46 -10.12 -5.94 8.84
CA TYR A 46 -9.16 -6.98 8.47
C TYR A 46 -9.21 -7.37 6.98
N LEU A 47 -9.49 -6.38 6.12
CA LEU A 47 -9.43 -6.51 4.68
C LEU A 47 -8.19 -5.80 4.12
N THR A 48 -7.76 -6.23 2.95
CA THR A 48 -6.83 -5.46 2.12
C THR A 48 -7.53 -4.23 1.54
N PRO A 49 -6.79 -3.18 1.14
CA PRO A 49 -7.39 -2.02 0.49
C PRO A 49 -8.21 -2.38 -0.76
N LYS A 50 -7.74 -3.35 -1.56
CA LYS A 50 -8.46 -3.82 -2.75
C LYS A 50 -9.77 -4.53 -2.39
N GLU A 51 -9.74 -5.43 -1.41
CA GLU A 51 -10.94 -6.14 -0.97
C GLU A 51 -11.97 -5.19 -0.35
N TYR A 52 -11.51 -4.24 0.46
CA TYR A 52 -12.37 -3.22 1.03
C TYR A 52 -13.06 -2.41 -0.07
N LYS A 53 -12.32 -1.95 -1.09
CA LYS A 53 -12.88 -1.23 -2.24
C LYS A 53 -13.89 -2.09 -3.01
N LYS A 54 -13.58 -3.37 -3.24
CA LYS A 54 -14.52 -4.28 -3.92
C LYS A 54 -15.80 -4.47 -3.11
N ARG A 55 -15.69 -4.62 -1.78
CA ARG A 55 -16.84 -4.76 -0.88
C ARG A 55 -17.69 -3.49 -0.83
N ASP A 56 -17.04 -2.33 -0.76
CA ASP A 56 -17.72 -1.03 -0.75
C ASP A 56 -18.50 -0.79 -2.04
N LEU A 57 -17.89 -1.07 -3.19
CA LEU A 57 -18.57 -1.00 -4.48
C LEU A 57 -19.80 -1.92 -4.54
N LEU A 58 -19.73 -3.14 -3.99
CA LEU A 58 -20.86 -4.08 -3.95
C LEU A 58 -21.98 -3.68 -2.98
N LYS A 59 -21.69 -2.83 -1.97
CA LYS A 59 -22.70 -2.31 -1.03
C LYS A 59 -23.47 -1.11 -1.59
N ASN A 60 -22.90 -0.46 -2.60
CA ASN A 60 -23.46 0.73 -3.24
C ASN A 60 -24.16 0.40 -4.58
N VAL A 61 -24.40 -0.90 -4.86
CA VAL A 61 -25.29 -1.42 -5.92
C VAL A 61 -26.57 -1.90 -5.26
#